data_AF-A0A4T0DPZ3-F1
#
_entry.id   AF-A0A4T0DPZ3-F1
#
_cell.length_a   1.000
_cell.length_b   1.000
_cell.length_c   1.000
_cell.angle_alpha   90.00
_cell.angle_beta   90.00
_cell.angle_gamma   90.00
#
_symmetry.space_group_name_H-M   'P 1'
#
loop_
_entity.id
_entity.type
_entity.pdbx_description
1 polymer ?
#
loop_
_entity_poly.entity_id
_entity_poly.type
_entity_poly.pdbx_seq_one_letter_code
_entity_poly.pdbx_strand_id
1 'polypeptide(L)'
;MSQNTRLSYSAAAGSADIPKPRQNPIKEAHADQSSSHQQHAPREQQRHQHGRSGHKRTPSPSHVPKTSSAEDSVYVLTLLTDAKHHRTLTETRKKYFPPRLNRLEAHITLFHALPGSLLEESIKPTLREISSKTNQFHLLAATPFRLNKGIAIGLPKSSGGDDARQVHQQLKAAWGDFLSRQDAGGFAAHYTIMNKVDDEKEVQKAFEQVQDEWKGCHGTVLGLSLFKYDRGNWVHNEDFKFATSQ
;
A
#
# COMPACT_ATOMS: atom_id res chain seq x y z
N MET A 1 24.86 -26.62 9.09
CA MET A 1 23.39 -26.72 9.07
C MET A 1 22.83 -25.37 9.48
N SER A 2 22.60 -24.46 8.51
CA SER A 2 22.11 -23.11 8.80
C SER A 2 20.58 -23.13 8.76
N GLN A 3 19.95 -22.84 9.89
CA GLN A 3 18.49 -22.81 10.01
C GLN A 3 17.94 -21.63 9.21
N ASN A 4 17.11 -21.96 8.22
CA ASN A 4 16.56 -21.05 7.24
C ASN A 4 15.32 -20.38 7.83
N THR A 5 15.48 -19.23 8.48
CA THR A 5 14.36 -18.45 9.03
C THR A 5 13.58 -17.82 7.87
N ARG A 6 12.48 -18.44 7.46
CA ARG A 6 11.50 -17.83 6.54
C ARG A 6 10.97 -16.54 7.18
N LEU A 7 11.25 -15.40 6.54
CA LEU A 7 10.56 -14.15 6.82
C LEU A 7 9.11 -14.30 6.34
N SER A 8 8.18 -14.52 7.27
CA SER A 8 6.75 -14.51 6.98
C SER A 8 6.22 -13.09 7.08
N TYR A 9 5.90 -12.48 5.94
CA TYR A 9 5.25 -11.18 5.83
C TYR A 9 3.76 -11.21 6.25
N SER A 10 3.26 -12.31 6.84
CA SER A 10 1.84 -12.48 7.19
C SER A 10 1.59 -13.09 8.59
N ALA A 11 2.62 -13.43 9.38
CA ALA A 11 2.44 -14.22 10.60
C ALA A 11 2.26 -13.42 11.91
N ALA A 12 1.86 -12.15 11.87
CA ALA A 12 1.67 -11.33 13.09
C ALA A 12 0.32 -10.61 13.16
N ALA A 13 -0.74 -11.18 12.56
CA ALA A 13 -2.13 -10.82 12.88
C ALA A 13 -2.71 -11.85 13.86
N GLY A 14 -2.13 -11.91 15.06
CA GLY A 14 -2.71 -12.62 16.20
C GLY A 14 -3.97 -11.88 16.68
N SER A 15 -5.02 -12.64 16.90
CA SER A 15 -6.36 -12.24 17.36
C SER A 15 -6.35 -11.13 18.41
N ALA A 16 -7.07 -10.04 18.13
CA ALA A 16 -7.51 -9.11 19.16
C ALA A 16 -9.04 -9.05 19.13
N ASP A 17 -9.66 -9.69 20.13
CA ASP A 17 -11.07 -9.56 20.44
C ASP A 17 -11.42 -8.09 20.69
N ILE A 18 -12.41 -7.58 19.96
CA ILE A 18 -12.93 -6.22 20.10
C ILE A 18 -14.15 -6.26 21.04
N PRO A 19 -14.13 -5.59 22.21
CA PRO A 19 -15.31 -5.46 23.05
C PRO A 19 -16.35 -4.53 22.39
N LYS A 20 -17.62 -4.94 22.40
CA LYS A 20 -18.74 -4.11 21.91
C LYS A 20 -19.00 -2.91 22.85
N PRO A 21 -19.22 -1.69 22.32
CA PRO A 21 -19.53 -0.54 23.16
C PRO A 21 -20.96 -0.59 23.71
N ARG A 22 -21.09 -0.32 25.01
CA ARG A 22 -22.36 -0.12 25.73
C ARG A 22 -23.01 1.21 25.34
N GLN A 23 -24.33 1.20 25.15
CA GLN A 23 -25.16 2.39 25.02
C GLN A 23 -25.55 2.89 26.41
N ASN A 24 -25.52 4.21 26.61
CA ASN A 24 -26.20 4.89 27.72
C ASN A 24 -26.96 6.13 27.19
N PRO A 25 -28.06 6.54 27.84
CA PRO A 25 -29.15 7.30 27.21
C PRO A 25 -29.01 8.82 27.39
N ILE A 26 -29.58 9.56 26.44
CA ILE A 26 -29.70 11.02 26.46
C ILE A 26 -30.86 11.41 27.41
N LYS A 27 -30.61 12.39 28.28
CA LYS A 27 -31.59 13.03 29.18
C LYS A 27 -32.46 14.03 28.40
N GLU A 28 -33.77 14.00 28.67
CA GLU A 28 -34.73 15.05 28.30
C GLU A 28 -34.69 16.23 29.27
N ALA A 29 -34.97 17.44 28.75
CA ALA A 29 -35.41 18.59 29.53
C ALA A 29 -36.45 19.40 28.72
N HIS A 30 -37.63 19.57 29.32
CA HIS A 30 -38.68 20.57 29.03
C HIS A 30 -38.15 22.00 29.33
N ALA A 31 -38.70 23.16 28.96
CA ALA A 31 -39.97 23.70 28.40
C ALA A 31 -39.56 25.02 27.63
N ASP A 32 -40.37 25.84 26.94
CA ASP A 32 -41.69 26.39 27.25
C ASP A 32 -42.25 27.19 26.04
N GLN A 33 -43.52 27.59 26.15
CA GLN A 33 -44.52 28.01 25.16
C GLN A 33 -44.38 29.44 24.58
N SER A 34 -44.89 29.67 23.35
CA SER A 34 -46.14 30.44 23.07
C SER A 34 -46.32 30.91 21.60
N SER A 35 -47.42 30.43 20.99
CA SER A 35 -48.39 31.05 20.04
C SER A 35 -47.99 31.96 18.86
N SER A 36 -48.39 31.57 17.63
CA SER A 36 -49.55 32.14 16.91
C SER A 36 -49.78 31.48 15.52
N HIS A 37 -51.04 31.48 15.08
CA HIS A 37 -51.63 30.77 13.95
C HIS A 37 -51.19 31.24 12.54
N GLN A 38 -51.07 30.31 11.59
CA GLN A 38 -51.89 30.31 10.36
C GLN A 38 -51.80 28.98 9.58
N GLN A 39 -52.96 28.55 9.08
CA GLN A 39 -53.26 27.26 8.45
C GLN A 39 -52.82 27.25 6.98
N HIS A 40 -52.23 26.14 6.50
CA HIS A 40 -52.38 25.65 5.13
C HIS A 40 -52.09 24.12 5.05
N ALA A 41 -52.84 23.47 4.15
CA ALA A 41 -53.07 22.02 3.98
C ALA A 41 -51.84 21.17 3.57
N PRO A 42 -51.88 19.82 3.67
CA PRO A 42 -50.71 18.97 3.71
C PRO A 42 -50.21 18.58 2.31
N ARG A 43 -48.89 18.65 2.08
CA ARG A 43 -48.21 17.98 0.97
C ARG A 43 -47.56 16.70 1.50
N GLU A 44 -48.04 15.56 1.01
CA GLU A 44 -47.43 14.25 1.21
C GLU A 44 -45.96 14.27 0.78
N GLN A 45 -45.05 14.22 1.74
CA GLN A 45 -43.64 13.94 1.49
C GLN A 45 -43.42 12.43 1.58
N GLN A 46 -43.29 11.82 0.41
CA GLN A 46 -42.83 10.45 0.22
C GLN A 46 -41.51 10.23 0.96
N ARG A 47 -41.59 9.46 2.06
CA ARG A 47 -40.44 8.87 2.74
C ARG A 47 -39.80 7.81 1.85
N HIS A 48 -38.87 8.21 0.99
CA HIS A 48 -37.95 7.26 0.37
C HIS A 48 -36.83 6.89 1.34
N GLN A 49 -37.05 5.80 2.08
CA GLN A 49 -35.99 5.06 2.75
C GLN A 49 -34.93 4.63 1.71
N HIS A 50 -33.83 5.38 1.61
CA HIS A 50 -32.66 4.92 0.87
C HIS A 50 -31.88 3.96 1.76
N GLY A 51 -32.14 2.67 1.57
CA GLY A 51 -31.27 1.60 2.06
C GLY A 51 -29.85 1.83 1.54
N ARG A 52 -28.88 1.89 2.46
CA ARG A 52 -27.46 1.88 2.13
C ARG A 52 -27.10 0.53 1.51
N SER A 53 -27.19 0.43 0.18
CA SER A 53 -26.51 -0.61 -0.57
C SER A 53 -25.01 -0.30 -0.56
N GLY A 54 -24.23 -1.14 0.11
CA GLY A 54 -22.78 -1.06 0.12
C GLY A 54 -22.25 -1.19 -1.30
N HIS A 55 -22.05 -0.06 -1.98
CA HIS A 55 -21.45 -0.03 -3.31
C HIS A 55 -20.04 -0.60 -3.20
N LYS A 56 -19.84 -1.80 -3.77
CA LYS A 56 -18.51 -2.33 -4.07
C LYS A 56 -17.83 -1.29 -4.95
N ARG A 57 -16.87 -0.54 -4.40
CA ARG A 57 -16.10 0.43 -5.17
C ARG A 57 -15.34 -0.35 -6.24
N THR A 58 -15.71 -0.19 -7.49
CA THR A 58 -14.93 -0.68 -8.63
C THR A 58 -13.59 0.03 -8.63
N PRO A 59 -12.46 -0.66 -8.85
CA PRO A 59 -11.17 -0.02 -9.00
C PRO A 59 -11.23 1.06 -10.10
N SER A 60 -10.48 2.15 -9.93
CA SER A 60 -10.34 3.14 -11.00
C SER A 60 -9.80 2.43 -12.25
N PRO A 61 -10.31 2.73 -13.47
CA PRO A 61 -9.82 2.13 -14.71
C PRO A 61 -8.30 2.23 -14.90
N SER A 62 -7.66 3.22 -14.28
CA SER A 62 -6.19 3.36 -14.33
C SER A 62 -5.41 2.26 -13.60
N HIS A 63 -6.07 1.50 -12.72
CA HIS A 63 -5.47 0.44 -11.90
C HIS A 63 -5.81 -0.97 -12.42
N VAL A 64 -6.54 -1.06 -13.54
CA VAL A 64 -6.97 -2.34 -14.11
C VAL A 64 -5.97 -2.78 -15.17
N PRO A 65 -5.45 -4.02 -15.13
CA PRO A 65 -4.63 -4.60 -16.19
C PRO A 65 -5.37 -4.62 -17.53
N LYS A 66 -4.62 -4.54 -18.64
CA LYS A 66 -5.18 -4.59 -20.00
C LYS A 66 -5.21 -6.02 -20.50
N THR A 67 -6.12 -6.82 -19.96
CA THR A 67 -6.36 -8.19 -20.40
C THR A 67 -7.69 -8.31 -21.14
N SER A 68 -7.89 -9.41 -21.87
CA SER A 68 -9.10 -9.65 -22.68
C SER A 68 -10.37 -9.91 -21.85
N SER A 69 -10.21 -10.23 -20.56
CA SER A 69 -11.30 -10.50 -19.63
C SER A 69 -10.98 -9.93 -18.24
N ALA A 70 -11.99 -9.84 -17.37
CA ALA A 70 -11.77 -9.35 -16.01
C ALA A 70 -10.91 -10.34 -15.19
N GLU A 71 -9.98 -9.81 -14.41
CA GLU A 71 -9.09 -10.62 -13.57
C GLU A 71 -9.77 -11.04 -12.26
N ASP A 72 -9.78 -12.35 -11.99
CA ASP A 72 -10.24 -12.90 -10.70
C ASP A 72 -9.30 -12.53 -9.54
N SER A 73 -8.04 -12.25 -9.86
CA SER A 73 -7.00 -11.90 -8.89
C SER A 73 -5.94 -11.04 -9.55
N VAL A 74 -5.40 -10.10 -8.78
CA VAL A 74 -4.23 -9.31 -9.19
C VAL A 74 -3.11 -9.47 -8.19
N TYR A 75 -1.89 -9.22 -8.64
CA TYR A 75 -0.68 -9.40 -7.85
C TYR A 75 0.08 -8.09 -7.73
N VAL A 76 0.69 -7.89 -6.56
CA VAL A 76 1.56 -6.77 -6.25
C VAL A 76 2.99 -7.28 -6.24
N LEU A 77 3.90 -6.54 -6.88
CA LEU A 77 5.32 -6.84 -6.87
C LEU A 77 6.06 -5.77 -6.07
N THR A 78 6.92 -6.19 -5.15
CA THR A 78 7.80 -5.31 -4.38
C THR A 78 9.26 -5.70 -4.53
N LEU A 79 10.15 -4.78 -4.18
CA LEU A 79 11.52 -5.17 -3.83
C LEU A 79 11.51 -5.97 -2.52
N LEU A 80 12.40 -6.95 -2.44
CA LEU A 80 12.67 -7.74 -1.26
C LEU A 80 13.98 -7.27 -0.63
N THR A 81 13.94 -6.79 0.60
CA THR A 81 15.10 -6.23 1.30
C THR A 81 15.53 -7.10 2.48
N ASP A 82 16.73 -6.87 2.99
CA ASP A 82 17.19 -7.54 4.21
C ASP A 82 16.30 -7.21 5.42
N ALA A 83 16.31 -8.12 6.40
CA ALA A 83 15.41 -8.08 7.55
C ALA A 83 15.64 -6.86 8.47
N LYS A 84 16.90 -6.40 8.60
CA LYS A 84 17.23 -5.28 9.50
C LYS A 84 16.72 -3.97 8.91
N HIS A 85 16.98 -3.76 7.63
CA HIS A 85 16.47 -2.62 6.88
C HIS A 85 14.93 -2.60 6.90
N HIS A 86 14.32 -3.72 6.53
CA HIS A 86 12.86 -3.84 6.48
C HIS A 86 12.19 -3.55 7.83
N ARG A 87 12.72 -4.10 8.92
CA ARG A 87 12.21 -3.85 10.29
C ARG A 87 12.26 -2.37 10.63
N THR A 88 13.37 -1.69 10.34
CA THR A 88 13.55 -0.26 10.64
C THR A 88 12.47 0.57 9.96
N LEU A 89 12.28 0.39 8.64
CA LEU A 89 11.27 1.14 7.89
C LEU A 89 9.84 0.78 8.32
N THR A 90 9.60 -0.48 8.69
CA THR A 90 8.30 -0.92 9.21
C THR A 90 7.96 -0.26 10.54
N GLU A 91 8.91 -0.15 11.46
CA GLU A 91 8.68 0.57 12.73
C GLU A 91 8.48 2.07 12.50
N THR A 92 9.22 2.69 11.57
CA THR A 92 8.98 4.08 11.15
C THR A 92 7.57 4.25 10.58
N ARG A 93 7.13 3.36 9.69
CA ARG A 93 5.77 3.37 9.16
C ARG A 93 4.73 3.17 10.27
N LYS A 94 4.93 2.27 11.23
CA LYS A 94 4.01 2.10 12.37
C LYS A 94 3.90 3.35 13.23
N LYS A 95 5.00 4.09 13.41
CA LYS A 95 5.02 5.36 14.17
C LYS A 95 4.15 6.45 13.51
N TYR A 96 4.19 6.57 12.18
CA TYR A 96 3.57 7.71 11.47
C TYR A 96 2.30 7.38 10.69
N PHE A 97 2.09 6.14 10.26
CA PHE A 97 0.91 5.77 9.48
C PHE A 97 -0.31 5.62 10.40
N PRO A 98 -1.48 6.18 10.07
CA PRO A 98 -2.67 6.06 10.91
C PRO A 98 -2.99 4.58 11.26
N PRO A 99 -2.99 4.19 12.55
CA PRO A 99 -3.06 2.78 12.94
C PRO A 99 -4.29 2.03 12.39
N ARG A 100 -5.44 2.71 12.31
CA ARG A 100 -6.68 2.14 11.73
C ARG A 100 -6.59 1.84 10.22
N LEU A 101 -5.66 2.46 9.51
CA LEU A 101 -5.47 2.32 8.07
C LEU A 101 -4.22 1.50 7.72
N ASN A 102 -3.30 1.33 8.67
CA ASN A 102 -2.04 0.64 8.44
C ASN A 102 -2.23 -0.88 8.50
N ARG A 103 -2.31 -1.52 7.34
CA ARG A 103 -2.51 -2.97 7.20
C ARG A 103 -1.26 -3.72 6.71
N LEU A 104 -0.23 -2.98 6.32
CA LEU A 104 0.94 -3.53 5.64
C LEU A 104 2.21 -2.99 6.29
N GLU A 105 3.24 -3.83 6.31
CA GLU A 105 4.60 -3.44 6.64
C GLU A 105 5.18 -2.53 5.55
N ALA A 106 6.34 -1.92 5.80
CA ALA A 106 6.94 -0.99 4.86
C ALA A 106 7.49 -1.72 3.63
N HIS A 107 7.20 -1.21 2.44
CA HIS A 107 7.58 -1.84 1.17
C HIS A 107 7.91 -0.79 0.11
N ILE A 108 8.67 -1.22 -0.91
CA ILE A 108 8.87 -0.48 -2.17
C ILE A 108 8.11 -1.22 -3.26
N THR A 109 6.98 -0.67 -3.70
CA THR A 109 6.15 -1.27 -4.76
C THR A 109 6.72 -0.97 -6.13
N LEU A 110 6.90 -2.01 -6.94
CA LEU A 110 7.23 -1.90 -8.36
C LEU A 110 5.96 -1.89 -9.22
N PHE A 111 5.03 -2.82 -8.95
CA PHE A 111 3.78 -2.98 -9.71
C PHE A 111 2.61 -3.24 -8.75
N HIS A 112 1.45 -2.66 -9.01
CA HIS A 112 0.28 -2.66 -8.12
C HIS A 112 -0.78 -3.68 -8.52
N ALA A 113 -0.89 -3.99 -9.81
CA ALA A 113 -1.89 -4.90 -10.32
C ALA A 113 -1.34 -5.66 -11.54
N LEU A 114 -0.60 -6.74 -11.30
CA LEU A 114 -0.26 -7.71 -12.33
C LEU A 114 -1.41 -8.73 -12.49
N PRO A 115 -1.84 -9.06 -13.72
CA PRO A 115 -2.97 -9.95 -13.96
C PRO A 115 -2.68 -11.39 -13.51
N GLY A 116 -3.64 -11.99 -12.80
CA GLY A 116 -3.53 -13.38 -12.36
C GLY A 116 -3.61 -14.38 -13.50
N SER A 117 -4.33 -14.04 -14.57
CA SER A 117 -4.45 -14.86 -15.79
C SER A 117 -3.10 -15.15 -16.46
N LEU A 118 -2.16 -14.20 -16.39
CA LEU A 118 -0.83 -14.30 -17.02
C LEU A 118 0.27 -14.76 -16.05
N LEU A 119 -0.10 -15.17 -14.83
CA LEU A 119 0.85 -15.38 -13.74
C LEU A 119 1.90 -16.45 -14.06
N GLU A 120 1.44 -17.64 -14.47
CA GLU A 120 2.30 -18.79 -14.69
C GLU A 120 2.95 -18.78 -16.09
N GLU A 121 2.27 -18.23 -17.08
CA GLU A 121 2.75 -18.22 -18.48
C GLU A 121 3.72 -17.09 -18.82
N SER A 122 3.60 -15.93 -18.15
CA SER A 122 4.40 -14.73 -18.47
C SER A 122 5.10 -14.15 -17.26
N ILE A 123 4.36 -13.80 -16.19
CA ILE A 123 4.90 -13.02 -15.08
C ILE A 123 6.00 -13.78 -14.32
N LYS A 124 5.73 -14.99 -13.83
CA LYS A 124 6.73 -15.77 -13.06
C LYS A 124 7.95 -16.15 -13.89
N PRO A 125 7.83 -16.61 -15.16
CA PRO A 125 8.98 -16.82 -16.03
C PRO A 125 9.86 -15.57 -16.16
N THR A 126 9.27 -14.41 -16.45
CA THR A 126 10.00 -13.13 -16.56
C THR A 126 10.68 -12.76 -15.24
N LEU A 127 9.99 -12.94 -14.10
CA LEU A 127 10.55 -12.66 -12.77
C LEU A 127 11.78 -13.53 -12.49
N ARG A 128 11.73 -14.83 -12.81
CA ARG A 128 12.87 -15.74 -12.66
C ARG A 128 14.04 -15.33 -13.54
N GLU A 129 13.77 -15.05 -14.81
CA GLU A 129 14.80 -14.64 -15.77
C GLU A 129 15.53 -13.39 -15.31
N ILE A 130 14.80 -12.29 -15.06
CA ILE A 130 15.39 -11.02 -14.63
C ILE A 130 16.10 -11.17 -13.30
N SER A 131 15.52 -11.90 -12.34
CA SER A 131 16.13 -12.07 -11.02
C SER A 131 17.45 -12.85 -11.10
N SER A 132 17.54 -13.87 -11.96
CA SER A 132 18.79 -14.64 -12.16
C SER A 132 19.93 -13.82 -12.78
N LYS A 133 19.60 -12.77 -13.53
CA LYS A 133 20.56 -11.88 -14.21
C LYS A 133 20.86 -10.60 -13.41
N THR A 134 20.16 -10.39 -12.30
CA THR A 134 20.30 -9.21 -11.45
C THR A 134 21.10 -9.58 -10.21
N ASN A 135 22.16 -8.83 -9.93
CA ASN A 135 22.89 -8.97 -8.67
C ASN A 135 22.16 -8.26 -7.53
N GLN A 136 22.30 -8.77 -6.31
CA GLN A 136 21.92 -8.03 -5.12
C GLN A 136 22.68 -6.71 -5.06
N PHE A 137 22.01 -5.64 -4.64
CA PHE A 137 22.59 -4.31 -4.58
C PHE A 137 22.28 -3.61 -3.27
N HIS A 138 23.19 -2.73 -2.87
CA HIS A 138 23.00 -1.90 -1.68
C HIS A 138 22.03 -0.76 -1.96
N LEU A 139 21.29 -0.37 -0.93
CA LEU A 139 20.41 0.78 -0.97
C LEU A 139 20.58 1.66 0.26
N LEU A 140 20.17 2.93 0.11
CA LEU A 140 20.00 3.87 1.20
C LEU A 140 18.62 4.52 1.10
N ALA A 141 17.75 4.27 2.08
CA ALA A 141 16.49 5.00 2.22
C ALA A 141 16.74 6.28 3.04
N ALA A 142 16.96 7.42 2.39
CA ALA A 142 17.46 8.63 3.06
C ALA A 142 16.70 9.93 2.77
N THR A 143 15.82 9.97 1.78
CA THR A 143 15.23 11.25 1.33
C THR A 143 13.76 11.34 1.72
N PRO A 144 13.38 11.95 2.86
CA PRO A 144 11.99 12.29 3.12
C PRO A 144 11.43 13.23 2.05
N PHE A 145 10.20 12.97 1.61
CA PHE A 145 9.47 13.89 0.74
C PHE A 145 7.96 13.79 0.97
N ARG A 146 7.24 14.84 0.57
CA ARG A 146 5.78 14.94 0.71
C ARG A 146 5.05 14.15 -0.39
N LEU A 147 4.00 13.45 0.01
CA LEU A 147 2.94 12.97 -0.86
C LEU A 147 1.72 13.91 -0.73
N ASN A 148 0.73 13.76 -1.61
CA ASN A 148 -0.50 14.57 -1.54
C ASN A 148 -1.24 14.45 -0.21
N LYS A 149 -1.24 13.28 0.42
CA LYS A 149 -1.91 13.00 1.71
C LYS A 149 -1.02 12.25 2.68
N GLY A 150 0.27 12.58 2.69
CA GLY A 150 1.24 11.85 3.51
C GLY A 150 2.71 12.15 3.21
N ILE A 151 3.57 11.20 3.59
CA ILE A 151 5.03 11.31 3.55
C ILE A 151 5.62 9.98 3.07
N ALA A 152 6.70 10.07 2.32
CA ALA A 152 7.50 8.93 1.91
C ALA A 152 8.99 9.16 2.15
N ILE A 153 9.76 8.07 2.14
CA ILE A 153 11.22 8.08 2.17
C ILE A 153 11.71 7.46 0.87
N GLY A 154 12.41 8.25 0.06
CA GLY A 154 12.96 7.86 -1.22
C GLY A 154 14.37 7.30 -1.14
N LEU A 155 14.74 6.57 -2.19
CA LEU A 155 16.10 6.10 -2.43
C LEU A 155 16.82 7.07 -3.38
N PRO A 156 17.94 7.70 -2.97
CA PRO A 156 18.78 8.48 -3.88
C PRO A 156 19.24 7.65 -5.08
N LYS A 157 19.40 8.29 -6.24
CA LYS A 157 19.81 7.61 -7.48
C LYS A 157 21.14 6.85 -7.29
N SER A 158 22.10 7.48 -6.63
CA SER A 158 23.45 6.96 -6.38
C SER A 158 23.54 5.86 -5.32
N SER A 159 22.43 5.45 -4.72
CA SER A 159 22.43 4.52 -3.58
C SER A 159 21.23 3.58 -3.64
N GLY A 160 21.18 2.76 -4.70
CA GLY A 160 20.15 1.74 -4.94
C GLY A 160 18.92 2.24 -5.70
N GLY A 161 18.73 3.56 -5.80
CA GLY A 161 17.58 4.12 -6.51
C GLY A 161 17.64 3.90 -8.03
N ASP A 162 18.83 3.95 -8.65
CA ASP A 162 18.97 3.65 -10.08
C ASP A 162 18.88 2.16 -10.39
N ASP A 163 19.50 1.32 -9.56
CA ASP A 163 19.40 -0.13 -9.65
C ASP A 163 17.93 -0.60 -9.61
N ALA A 164 17.16 -0.08 -8.64
CA ALA A 164 15.72 -0.35 -8.55
C ALA A 164 14.95 0.12 -9.79
N ARG A 165 15.32 1.27 -10.38
CA ARG A 165 14.69 1.76 -11.61
C ARG A 165 15.01 0.89 -12.81
N GLN A 166 16.24 0.38 -12.92
CA GLN A 166 16.64 -0.52 -14.00
C GLN A 166 15.86 -1.83 -13.94
N VAL A 167 15.70 -2.42 -12.75
CA VAL A 167 14.85 -3.61 -12.54
C VAL A 167 13.40 -3.32 -12.96
N HIS A 168 12.82 -2.21 -12.50
CA HIS A 168 11.47 -1.82 -12.90
C HIS A 168 11.33 -1.64 -14.42
N GLN A 169 12.30 -1.00 -15.07
CA GLN A 169 12.28 -0.75 -16.52
C GLN A 169 12.34 -2.05 -17.33
N GLN A 170 13.17 -3.02 -16.93
CA GLN A 170 13.25 -4.32 -17.59
C GLN A 170 11.92 -5.08 -17.49
N LEU A 171 11.33 -5.12 -16.29
CA LEU A 171 10.02 -5.76 -16.07
C LEU A 171 8.91 -5.05 -16.86
N LYS A 172 8.90 -3.71 -16.83
CA LYS A 172 7.93 -2.91 -17.56
C LYS A 172 8.01 -3.13 -19.06
N ALA A 173 9.21 -3.24 -19.62
CA ALA A 173 9.41 -3.53 -21.04
C ALA A 173 8.87 -4.91 -21.42
N ALA A 174 9.06 -5.92 -20.56
CA ALA A 174 8.57 -7.28 -20.80
C ALA A 174 7.03 -7.41 -20.73
N TRP A 175 6.35 -6.51 -20.01
CA TRP A 175 4.92 -6.62 -19.69
C TRP A 175 4.03 -5.56 -20.35
N GLY A 176 4.62 -4.66 -21.14
CA GLY A 176 3.98 -3.41 -21.58
C GLY A 176 2.56 -3.54 -22.13
N ASP A 177 2.25 -4.66 -22.78
CA ASP A 177 0.96 -4.92 -23.42
C ASP A 177 -0.21 -5.05 -22.44
N PHE A 178 0.04 -5.60 -21.25
CA PHE A 178 -1.02 -5.91 -20.27
C PHE A 178 -0.98 -5.05 -19.01
N LEU A 179 0.00 -4.15 -18.87
CA LEU A 179 0.08 -3.28 -17.70
C LEU A 179 -1.09 -2.29 -17.61
N SER A 180 -1.54 -2.08 -16.38
CA SER A 180 -2.46 -0.97 -16.05
C SER A 180 -1.83 0.39 -16.40
N ARG A 181 -2.64 1.44 -16.53
CA ARG A 181 -2.10 2.80 -16.79
C ARG A 181 -1.17 3.28 -15.67
N GLN A 182 -1.46 2.91 -14.42
CA GLN A 182 -0.61 3.23 -13.27
C GLN A 182 0.74 2.53 -13.37
N ASP A 183 0.73 1.22 -13.63
CA ASP A 183 1.94 0.41 -13.67
C ASP A 183 2.77 0.65 -14.94
N ALA A 184 2.13 1.08 -16.04
CA ALA A 184 2.81 1.59 -17.22
C ALA A 184 3.42 2.99 -17.01
N GLY A 185 3.25 3.59 -15.83
CA GLY A 185 3.77 4.91 -15.47
C GLY A 185 5.28 4.94 -15.17
N GLY A 186 5.72 6.05 -14.57
CA GLY A 186 7.08 6.18 -14.04
C GLY A 186 7.20 5.54 -12.65
N PHE A 187 8.42 5.17 -12.28
CA PHE A 187 8.73 4.58 -10.98
C PHE A 187 9.72 5.47 -10.21
N ALA A 188 9.32 5.83 -9.00
CA ALA A 188 10.18 6.45 -8.00
C ALA A 188 10.29 5.48 -6.82
N ALA A 189 11.48 4.94 -6.57
CA ALA A 189 11.70 4.00 -5.47
C ALA A 189 11.51 4.70 -4.12
N HIS A 190 10.48 4.32 -3.38
CA HIS A 190 10.17 4.92 -2.08
C HIS A 190 9.43 3.95 -1.15
N TYR A 191 9.59 4.18 0.14
CA TYR A 191 8.72 3.66 1.19
C TYR A 191 7.66 4.70 1.52
N THR A 192 6.39 4.32 1.44
CA THR A 192 5.33 5.16 2.03
C THR A 192 5.39 5.04 3.55
N ILE A 193 5.52 6.16 4.26
CA ILE A 193 5.58 6.22 5.73
C ILE A 193 4.26 6.68 6.33
N MET A 194 3.57 7.59 5.64
CA MET A 194 2.24 8.09 5.99
C MET A 194 1.45 8.27 4.69
N ASN A 195 0.17 7.92 4.69
CA ASN A 195 -0.74 8.22 3.58
C ASN A 195 -2.19 8.23 4.07
N LYS A 196 -3.10 8.81 3.26
CA LYS A 196 -4.54 8.91 3.53
C LYS A 196 -4.87 9.73 4.79
N VAL A 197 -4.04 10.72 5.08
CA VAL A 197 -4.31 11.72 6.11
C VAL A 197 -4.88 12.96 5.42
N ASP A 198 -6.07 13.40 5.83
CA ASP A 198 -6.76 14.55 5.25
C ASP A 198 -6.36 15.88 5.91
N ASP A 199 -5.83 15.83 7.14
CA ASP A 199 -5.34 17.02 7.85
C ASP A 199 -3.91 17.37 7.42
N GLU A 200 -3.78 18.42 6.60
CA GLU A 200 -2.50 18.90 6.09
C GLU A 200 -1.54 19.35 7.22
N LYS A 201 -2.05 19.86 8.34
CA LYS A 201 -1.20 20.27 9.47
C LYS A 201 -0.56 19.07 10.15
N GLU A 202 -1.30 17.96 10.25
CA GLU A 202 -0.79 16.70 10.79
C GLU A 202 0.33 16.16 9.89
N VAL A 203 0.13 16.16 8.57
CA VAL A 203 1.16 15.72 7.62
C VAL A 203 2.38 16.65 7.68
N GLN A 204 2.19 17.97 7.77
CA GLN A 204 3.30 18.91 7.85
C GLN A 204 4.14 18.71 9.11
N LYS A 205 3.50 18.60 10.28
CA LYS A 205 4.20 18.32 11.53
C LYS A 205 4.98 17.01 11.49
N ALA A 206 4.37 15.95 10.95
CA ALA A 206 5.04 14.66 10.81
C ALA A 206 6.21 14.74 9.83
N PHE A 207 6.10 15.54 8.77
CA PHE A 207 7.17 15.70 7.79
C PHE A 207 8.39 16.40 8.39
N GLU A 208 8.19 17.50 9.10
CA GLU A 208 9.26 18.21 9.82
C GLU A 208 9.97 17.28 10.81
N GLN A 209 9.20 16.54 11.62
CA GLN A 209 9.78 15.57 12.56
C GLN A 209 10.59 14.48 11.84
N VAL A 210 10.10 13.95 10.72
CA VAL A 210 10.84 12.96 9.92
C VAL A 210 12.11 13.57 9.32
N GLN A 211 12.07 14.81 8.84
CA GLN A 211 13.26 15.50 8.30
C GLN A 211 14.35 15.68 9.38
N ASP A 212 13.96 16.03 10.60
CA ASP A 212 14.90 16.24 11.70
C ASP A 212 15.47 14.92 12.24
N GLU A 213 14.62 13.90 12.40
CA GLU A 213 14.98 12.63 13.05
C GLU A 213 15.60 11.60 12.09
N TRP A 214 15.16 11.54 10.83
CA TRP A 214 15.55 10.47 9.92
C TRP A 214 16.99 10.64 9.40
N LYS A 215 17.89 9.74 9.82
CA LYS A 215 19.31 9.77 9.42
C LYS A 215 19.65 8.82 8.26
N GLY A 216 18.63 8.26 7.63
CA GLY A 216 18.81 7.26 6.59
C GLY A 216 18.89 5.84 7.14
N CYS A 217 18.54 4.87 6.30
CA CYS A 217 18.66 3.45 6.62
C CYS A 217 19.31 2.71 5.45
N HIS A 218 20.49 2.16 5.69
CA HIS A 218 21.18 1.30 4.73
C HIS A 218 20.57 -0.11 4.73
N GLY A 219 20.64 -0.77 3.58
CA GLY A 219 20.23 -2.16 3.43
C GLY A 219 20.71 -2.75 2.12
N THR A 220 20.25 -3.97 1.85
CA THR A 220 20.50 -4.72 0.62
C THR A 220 19.17 -5.16 0.02
N VAL A 221 19.00 -4.95 -1.28
CA VAL A 221 17.93 -5.60 -2.05
C VAL A 221 18.37 -7.01 -2.38
N LEU A 222 17.62 -7.98 -1.87
CA LEU A 222 17.86 -9.41 -2.01
C LEU A 222 17.13 -10.02 -3.21
N GLY A 223 16.19 -9.30 -3.81
CA GLY A 223 15.35 -9.80 -4.89
C GLY A 223 14.02 -9.07 -5.03
N LEU A 224 13.02 -9.83 -5.49
CA LEU A 224 11.64 -9.41 -5.65
C LEU A 224 10.74 -10.28 -4.78
N SER A 225 9.61 -9.72 -4.33
CA SER A 225 8.57 -10.46 -3.61
C SER A 225 7.22 -10.19 -4.26
N LEU A 226 6.51 -11.28 -4.58
CA LEU A 226 5.22 -11.25 -5.24
C LEU A 226 4.12 -11.57 -4.22
N PHE A 227 3.05 -10.79 -4.23
CA PHE A 227 1.92 -10.94 -3.32
C PHE A 227 0.61 -11.02 -4.10
N LYS A 228 -0.27 -11.94 -3.72
CA LYS A 228 -1.66 -11.92 -4.17
C LYS A 228 -2.41 -10.82 -3.41
N TYR A 229 -3.09 -9.94 -4.14
CA TYR A 229 -3.96 -8.94 -3.55
C TYR A 229 -5.34 -9.56 -3.25
N ASP A 230 -5.76 -9.53 -1.99
CA ASP A 230 -7.09 -9.96 -1.55
C ASP A 230 -7.74 -8.88 -0.69
N ARG A 231 -8.63 -8.08 -1.29
CA ARG A 231 -9.49 -7.10 -0.59
C ARG A 231 -8.76 -6.17 0.39
N GLY A 232 -7.53 -5.78 0.03
CA GLY A 232 -6.68 -4.91 0.83
C GLY A 232 -5.67 -5.63 1.72
N ASN A 233 -5.66 -6.96 1.73
CA ASN A 233 -4.61 -7.79 2.29
C ASN A 233 -3.64 -8.22 1.18
N TRP A 234 -2.36 -8.35 1.53
CA TRP A 234 -1.35 -8.90 0.64
C TRP A 234 -0.92 -10.25 1.20
N VAL A 235 -1.21 -11.30 0.45
CA VAL A 235 -0.82 -12.67 0.80
C VAL A 235 0.43 -12.99 0.03
N HIS A 236 1.53 -13.28 0.72
CA HIS A 236 2.79 -13.65 0.08
C HIS A 236 2.59 -14.84 -0.86
N ASN A 237 3.15 -14.74 -2.07
CA ASN A 237 3.07 -15.78 -3.09
C ASN A 237 4.43 -16.47 -3.32
N GLU A 238 5.44 -15.70 -3.73
CA GLU A 238 6.75 -16.23 -4.11
C GLU A 238 7.82 -15.13 -4.02
N ASP A 239 9.02 -15.49 -3.58
CA ASP A 239 10.20 -14.62 -3.63
C ASP A 239 11.10 -15.05 -4.80
N PHE A 240 11.63 -14.07 -5.53
CA PHE A 240 12.57 -14.26 -6.63
C PHE A 240 13.89 -13.61 -6.23
N LYS A 241 14.86 -14.42 -5.78
CA LYS A 241 16.14 -13.92 -5.26
C LYS A 241 17.05 -13.47 -6.40
N PHE A 242 17.72 -12.35 -6.19
CA PHE A 242 18.81 -11.90 -7.03
C PHE A 242 20.07 -12.72 -6.79
N ALA A 243 20.91 -12.80 -7.81
CA ALA A 243 22.21 -13.45 -7.73
C ALA A 243 23.05 -12.77 -6.63
N THR A 244 23.70 -13.57 -5.81
CA THR A 244 24.75 -13.07 -4.93
C THR A 244 25.93 -12.68 -5.81
N SER A 245 26.43 -11.45 -5.68
CA SER A 245 27.68 -11.06 -6.32
C SER A 245 28.76 -12.09 -5.99
N GLN A 246 29.40 -12.65 -7.02
CA GLN A 246 30.60 -13.48 -6.84
C GLN A 246 31.79 -12.63 -6.43
#